data_AF-A0A954SEZ5-F1
#
_entry.id   AF-A0A954SEZ5-F1
#
_cell.length_a   1.000
_cell.length_b   1.000
_cell.length_c   1.000
_cell.angle_alpha   90.00
_cell.angle_beta   90.00
_cell.angle_gamma   90.00
#
_symmetry.space_group_name_H-M   'P 1'
#
loop_
_entity.id
_entity.type
_entity.pdbx_description
1 polymer ?
#
loop_
_entity_poly.entity_id
_entity_poly.type
_entity_poly.pdbx_seq_one_letter_code
_entity_poly.pdbx_strand_id
1 'polypeptide(L)'
;MLNQFLNDEAGFIISAELVLVATILVIGLVVGLSEVQHAINTELNDVADAIGSLNQSYAFSGFHKLDQSGQLHAYTRGSLFVDGVDDCDNNQCAIACDAAVVEGPKVNP
;
A
#
# COMPACT_ATOMS: atom_id res chain seq x y z
N MET A 1 -51.29 -13.86 41.68
CA MET A 1 -51.17 -12.98 40.50
C MET A 1 -50.06 -11.94 40.67
N LEU A 2 -50.06 -11.11 41.72
CA LEU A 2 -48.97 -10.13 41.96
C LEU A 2 -47.58 -10.79 42.15
N ASN A 3 -47.53 -11.89 42.90
CA ASN A 3 -46.30 -12.68 43.09
C ASN A 3 -45.82 -13.39 41.81
N GLN A 4 -46.65 -13.49 40.77
CA GLN A 4 -46.24 -14.07 39.48
C GLN A 4 -45.49 -13.04 38.65
N PHE A 5 -45.95 -11.78 38.62
CA PHE A 5 -45.23 -10.69 37.96
C PHE A 5 -43.91 -10.31 38.65
N LEU A 6 -43.84 -10.43 39.99
CA LEU A 6 -42.62 -10.17 40.74
C LEU A 6 -41.55 -11.26 40.61
N ASN A 7 -41.94 -12.48 40.22
CA ASN A 7 -41.04 -13.60 39.95
C ASN A 7 -40.95 -13.91 38.44
N ASP A 8 -41.43 -13.00 37.59
CA ASP A 8 -41.37 -13.15 36.14
C ASP A 8 -40.01 -12.66 35.62
N GLU A 9 -39.01 -13.55 35.68
CA GLU A 9 -37.71 -13.34 35.02
C GLU A 9 -37.78 -13.58 33.50
N ALA A 10 -38.95 -13.92 32.95
CA ALA A 10 -39.15 -14.06 31.50
C ALA A 10 -39.47 -12.72 30.81
N GLY A 11 -39.31 -11.61 31.53
CA GLY A 11 -39.57 -10.25 31.09
C GLY A 11 -38.46 -9.64 30.24
N PHE A 12 -38.62 -9.78 28.92
CA PHE A 12 -38.23 -8.83 27.89
C PHE A 12 -36.75 -8.82 27.44
N ILE A 13 -36.50 -9.51 26.33
CA ILE A 13 -35.32 -9.44 25.45
C ILE A 13 -35.26 -8.06 24.74
N ILE A 14 -35.44 -6.96 25.48
CA ILE A 14 -35.01 -5.61 25.13
C ILE A 14 -34.42 -4.93 26.41
N SER A 15 -33.98 -5.74 27.40
CA SER A 15 -33.41 -5.26 28.66
C SER A 15 -32.05 -4.58 28.41
N ALA A 16 -31.74 -3.56 29.22
CA ALA A 16 -30.52 -2.75 29.12
C ALA A 16 -29.21 -3.57 29.06
N GLU A 17 -29.23 -4.83 29.47
CA GLU A 17 -28.10 -5.76 29.43
C GLU A 17 -27.67 -6.09 27.99
N LEU A 18 -28.61 -6.30 27.07
CA LEU A 18 -28.27 -6.56 25.67
C LEU A 18 -27.69 -5.31 25.00
N VAL A 19 -28.18 -4.13 25.39
CA VAL A 19 -27.63 -2.84 24.96
C VAL A 19 -26.21 -2.66 25.49
N LEU A 20 -25.95 -3.01 26.76
CA LEU A 20 -24.62 -2.96 27.36
C LEU A 20 -23.64 -3.89 26.63
N VAL A 21 -24.03 -5.14 26.35
CA VAL A 21 -23.17 -6.08 25.61
C VAL A 21 -22.94 -5.60 24.16
N ALA A 22 -23.98 -5.12 23.49
CA ALA A 22 -23.87 -4.61 22.11
C ALA A 22 -22.93 -3.40 22.02
N THR A 23 -23.00 -2.47 22.98
CA THR A 23 -22.11 -1.29 22.98
C THR A 23 -20.64 -1.68 23.21
N ILE A 24 -20.36 -2.63 24.12
CA ILE A 24 -19.00 -3.15 24.33
C ILE A 24 -18.49 -3.84 23.07
N LEU A 25 -19.32 -4.65 22.39
CA LEU A 25 -18.97 -5.29 21.13
C LEU A 25 -18.66 -4.28 20.03
N VAL A 26 -19.48 -3.26 19.85
CA VAL A 26 -19.25 -2.22 18.82
C VAL A 26 -17.93 -1.51 19.07
N ILE A 27 -17.64 -1.11 20.31
CA ILE A 27 -16.37 -0.45 20.65
C ILE A 27 -15.18 -1.39 20.37
N GLY A 28 -15.28 -2.67 20.75
CA GLY A 28 -14.26 -3.67 20.47
C GLY A 28 -14.03 -3.89 18.97
N LEU A 29 -15.11 -3.93 18.18
CA LEU A 29 -15.03 -4.07 16.73
C LEU A 29 -14.42 -2.83 16.06
N VAL A 30 -14.73 -1.62 16.53
CA VAL A 30 -14.15 -0.39 15.99
C VAL A 30 -12.63 -0.36 16.17
N VAL A 31 -12.15 -0.65 17.38
CA VAL A 31 -10.70 -0.72 17.66
C VAL A 31 -10.08 -1.87 16.87
N GLY A 32 -10.69 -3.07 16.90
CA GLY A 32 -10.19 -4.22 16.17
C GLY A 32 -10.07 -3.98 14.66
N LEU A 33 -11.06 -3.33 14.05
CA LEU A 33 -11.02 -3.01 12.62
C LEU A 33 -9.97 -1.94 12.30
N SER A 34 -9.75 -0.98 13.20
CA SER A 34 -8.68 0.02 13.07
C SER A 34 -7.30 -0.64 13.04
N GLU A 35 -7.03 -1.59 13.93
CA GLU A 35 -5.76 -2.32 13.95
C GLU A 35 -5.59 -3.22 12.72
N VAL A 36 -6.67 -3.87 12.25
CA VAL A 36 -6.64 -4.66 11.00
C VAL A 36 -6.32 -3.76 9.80
N GLN A 37 -6.94 -2.59 9.72
CA GLN A 37 -6.63 -1.62 8.66
C GLN A 37 -5.15 -1.20 8.71
N HIS A 38 -4.64 -0.89 9.91
CA HIS A 38 -3.25 -0.48 10.07
C HIS A 38 -2.29 -1.59 9.63
N ALA A 39 -2.51 -2.83 10.12
CA ALA A 39 -1.70 -3.99 9.75
C ALA A 39 -1.69 -4.25 8.23
N ILE A 40 -2.86 -4.20 7.58
CA ILE A 40 -2.93 -4.38 6.12
C ILE A 40 -2.15 -3.29 5.39
N ASN A 41 -2.31 -2.02 5.79
CA ASN A 41 -1.61 -0.92 5.13
C ASN A 41 -0.09 -1.02 5.32
N THR A 42 0.38 -1.46 6.48
CA THR A 42 1.82 -1.68 6.73
C THR A 42 2.37 -2.79 5.83
N GLU A 43 1.70 -3.93 5.75
CA GLU A 43 2.16 -5.04 4.88
C GLU A 43 2.12 -4.65 3.39
N LEU A 44 1.11 -3.86 2.97
CA LEU A 44 1.05 -3.35 1.59
C LEU A 44 2.16 -2.34 1.30
N ASN A 45 2.57 -1.54 2.28
CA ASN A 45 3.69 -0.63 2.16
C ASN A 45 5.01 -1.41 2.02
N ASP A 46 5.22 -2.44 2.84
CA ASP A 46 6.40 -3.32 2.73
C ASP A 46 6.48 -4.02 1.36
N VAL A 47 5.32 -4.45 0.81
CA VAL A 47 5.25 -5.02 -0.55
C VAL A 47 5.59 -3.99 -1.62
N ALA A 48 5.12 -2.74 -1.48
CA ALA A 48 5.45 -1.67 -2.41
C ALA A 48 6.95 -1.37 -2.41
N ASP A 49 7.56 -1.28 -1.24
CA ASP A 49 9.00 -1.08 -1.07
C ASP A 49 9.81 -2.23 -1.67
N ALA A 50 9.36 -3.47 -1.47
CA ALA A 50 10.02 -4.64 -2.08
C ALA A 50 10.03 -4.54 -3.61
N ILE A 51 8.95 -4.07 -4.23
CA ILE A 51 8.88 -3.83 -5.67
C ILE A 51 9.79 -2.68 -6.10
N GLY A 52 9.78 -1.56 -5.36
CA GLY A 52 10.66 -0.41 -5.62
C GLY A 52 12.15 -0.74 -5.48
N SER A 53 12.51 -1.68 -4.59
CA SER A 53 13.88 -2.14 -4.38
C SER A 53 14.46 -2.97 -5.54
N LEU A 54 13.60 -3.40 -6.48
CA LEU A 54 14.05 -4.07 -7.69
C LEU A 54 14.84 -3.09 -8.56
N ASN A 55 15.84 -3.60 -9.27
CA ASN A 55 16.56 -2.78 -10.22
C ASN A 55 15.67 -2.48 -11.45
N GLN A 56 15.14 -1.27 -11.53
CA GLN A 56 14.31 -0.81 -12.65
C GLN A 56 15.14 -0.19 -13.80
N SER A 57 16.47 -0.30 -13.74
CA SER A 57 17.37 0.13 -14.82
C SER A 57 17.43 -0.92 -15.93
N TYR A 58 17.53 -0.46 -17.18
CA TYR A 58 17.75 -1.34 -18.33
C TYR A 58 18.80 -0.78 -19.27
N ALA A 59 19.53 -1.68 -19.94
CA ALA A 59 20.52 -1.29 -20.95
C ALA A 59 20.57 -2.32 -22.08
N PHE A 60 20.66 -1.84 -23.32
CA PHE A 60 21.00 -2.67 -24.47
C PHE A 60 21.92 -1.91 -25.42
N SER A 61 22.86 -2.65 -26.01
CA SER A 61 23.83 -2.08 -26.96
C SER A 61 23.24 -1.94 -28.36
N GLY A 62 23.77 -0.97 -29.10
CA GLY A 62 23.51 -0.81 -30.52
C GLY A 62 24.46 -1.65 -31.38
N PHE A 63 24.11 -1.85 -32.65
CA PHE A 63 24.95 -2.55 -33.62
C PHE A 63 25.31 -1.62 -34.77
N HIS A 64 26.53 -1.73 -35.29
CA HIS A 64 26.94 -0.98 -36.46
C HIS A 64 27.83 -1.79 -37.39
N LYS A 65 27.78 -1.49 -38.69
CA LYS A 65 28.62 -2.09 -39.71
C LYS A 65 29.45 -1.00 -40.41
N LEU A 66 30.77 -1.11 -40.29
CA LEU A 66 31.73 -0.34 -41.06
C LEU A 66 32.35 -1.22 -42.15
N ASP A 67 32.77 -0.62 -43.25
CA ASP A 67 33.65 -1.28 -44.22
C ASP A 67 35.14 -1.02 -43.91
N GLN A 68 36.03 -1.55 -44.77
CA GLN A 68 37.48 -1.36 -44.63
C GLN A 68 37.94 0.10 -44.81
N SER A 69 37.13 0.93 -45.50
CA SER A 69 37.36 2.38 -45.62
C SER A 69 36.76 3.20 -44.46
N GLY A 70 36.09 2.55 -43.50
CA GLY A 70 35.45 3.20 -42.37
C GLY A 70 34.09 3.84 -42.70
N GLN A 71 33.49 3.55 -43.86
CA GLN A 71 32.17 4.05 -44.22
C GLN A 71 31.09 3.24 -43.47
N LEU A 72 30.10 3.94 -42.91
CA LEU A 72 28.98 3.35 -42.18
C LEU A 72 27.91 2.85 -43.15
N HIS A 73 27.59 1.56 -43.09
CA HIS A 73 26.59 0.91 -43.95
C HIS A 73 25.27 0.61 -43.23
N ALA A 74 25.33 0.34 -41.92
CA ALA A 74 24.16 0.08 -41.09
C ALA A 74 24.44 0.49 -39.64
N TYR A 75 23.42 1.00 -38.96
CA TYR A 75 23.51 1.46 -37.59
C TYR A 75 22.18 1.33 -36.87
N THR A 76 22.21 0.71 -35.69
CA THR A 76 21.10 0.65 -34.72
C THR A 76 21.59 1.25 -33.41
N ARG A 77 20.84 2.19 -32.84
CA ARG A 77 21.15 2.80 -31.55
C ARG A 77 20.81 1.84 -30.41
N GLY A 78 21.67 1.79 -29.40
CA GLY A 78 21.33 1.22 -28.09
C GLY A 78 20.45 2.15 -27.28
N SER A 79 19.99 1.70 -26.12
CA SER A 79 19.36 2.54 -25.11
C SER A 79 19.83 2.14 -23.72
N LEU A 80 19.82 3.12 -22.82
CA LEU A 80 20.11 2.98 -21.41
C LEU A 80 19.09 3.81 -20.64
N PHE A 81 18.52 3.22 -19.60
CA PHE A 81 17.80 3.92 -18.55
C PHE A 81 18.41 3.49 -17.23
N VAL A 82 18.85 4.46 -16.45
CA VAL A 82 19.29 4.25 -15.06
C VAL A 82 18.22 4.83 -14.19
N ASP A 83 17.58 3.96 -13.42
CA ASP A 83 16.68 4.38 -12.38
C ASP A 83 17.48 4.91 -11.18
N GLY A 84 17.19 6.14 -10.78
CA GLY A 84 17.87 6.83 -9.70
C GLY A 84 16.90 7.12 -8.57
N VAL A 85 17.46 7.29 -7.36
CA VAL A 85 16.69 7.52 -6.13
C VAL A 85 15.85 8.80 -6.25
N ASP A 86 14.56 8.71 -5.94
CA ASP A 86 13.63 9.83 -5.93
C ASP A 86 12.72 9.89 -4.68
N ASP A 87 11.66 10.71 -4.74
CA ASP A 87 10.72 10.87 -3.64
C ASP A 87 10.00 9.54 -3.36
N CYS A 88 10.09 9.08 -2.11
CA CYS A 88 9.51 7.82 -1.64
C CYS A 88 10.28 6.53 -2.01
N ASP A 89 11.53 6.64 -2.46
CA ASP A 89 12.45 5.51 -2.48
C ASP A 89 13.05 5.19 -1.09
N ASN A 90 13.63 4.00 -0.93
CA ASN A 90 14.33 3.56 0.29
C ASN A 90 13.48 3.59 1.59
N ASN A 91 12.19 3.21 1.52
CA ASN A 91 11.29 3.18 2.68
C ASN A 91 11.23 4.54 3.42
N GLN A 92 11.16 5.62 2.63
CA GLN A 92 11.05 6.99 3.15
C GLN A 92 9.59 7.43 3.36
N CYS A 93 8.63 6.73 2.74
CA CYS A 93 7.21 7.08 2.75
C CYS A 93 6.32 5.89 3.10
N ALA A 94 5.25 6.17 3.85
CA ALA A 94 4.16 5.22 4.08
C ALA A 94 3.01 5.45 3.08
N ILE A 95 2.20 4.42 2.84
CA ILE A 95 0.91 4.58 2.14
C ILE A 95 0.06 5.59 2.91
N ALA A 96 -0.18 6.75 2.30
CA ALA A 96 -0.97 7.83 2.86
C ALA A 96 -2.21 8.12 2.01
N CYS A 97 -3.27 8.60 2.65
CA CYS A 97 -4.47 9.08 1.96
C CYS A 97 -4.25 10.53 1.49
N ASP A 98 -3.31 10.73 0.57
CA ASP A 98 -3.15 12.03 -0.10
C ASP A 98 -3.72 11.96 -1.53
N ALA A 99 -4.03 13.12 -2.10
CA ALA A 99 -4.38 13.21 -3.51
C ALA A 99 -3.18 12.74 -4.35
N ALA A 100 -3.45 12.01 -5.43
CA ALA A 100 -2.41 11.61 -6.37
C ALA A 100 -1.68 12.86 -6.89
N VAL A 101 -0.43 13.02 -6.49
CA VAL A 101 0.48 14.06 -6.97
C VAL A 101 1.45 13.45 -7.96
N VAL A 102 1.83 14.23 -8.96
CA VAL A 102 2.84 13.81 -9.93
C VAL A 102 4.18 13.74 -9.19
N GLU A 103 4.89 12.62 -9.35
CA GLU A 103 6.24 12.42 -8.81
C GLU A 103 7.15 13.60 -9.17
N GLY A 104 7.93 14.07 -8.19
CA GLY A 104 8.87 15.15 -8.37
C GLY A 104 9.96 14.80 -9.41
N PRO A 105 10.56 15.78 -10.10
CA PRO A 105 11.68 15.50 -10.99
C PRO A 105 12.85 14.89 -10.20
N LYS A 106 13.42 13.78 -10.72
CA LYS A 106 14.65 13.18 -10.17
C LYS A 106 15.77 14.22 -10.15
N VAL A 107 16.09 14.74 -8.97
CA VAL A 107 17.22 15.66 -8.79
C VAL A 107 18.48 14.82 -8.59
N ASN A 108 19.20 14.57 -9.68
CA ASN A 108 20.53 13.96 -9.59
C ASN A 108 21.47 14.88 -8.77
N PRO A 109 22.15 14.40 -7.72
CA PRO A 109 23.25 15.12 -7.08
C PRO A 109 24.48 15.25 -7.98
#